data_AF-A0A946UVW8-F1
#
_entry.id   AF-A0A946UVW8-F1
#
_cell.length_a   1.000
_cell.length_b   1.000
_cell.length_c   1.000
_cell.angle_alpha   90.00
_cell.angle_beta   90.00
_cell.angle_gamma   90.00
#
_symmetry.space_group_name_H-M   'P 1'
#
loop_
_entity.id
_entity.type
_entity.pdbx_description
1 polymer ?
#
loop_
_entity_poly.entity_id
_entity_poly.type
_entity_poly.pdbx_seq_one_letter_code
_entity_poly.pdbx_strand_id
1 'polypeptide(L)'
;MRLDDYPTEPRYVATVLSTERITDDTADVEVRELVLEVDHHDFNFDIGQSIGVLVKGPKEFGGSVHHRLYTVADTPLPRELGKPEVTIVVRRCNYIDDYSGEKYVGTNSNYLCDRKVGDKLSITGPFGMPFKVPDDKKANLLLIGLGTGIAPFRALIKHIYTNVGDWEGKVRLLYGAHSGLELLYMNDKRNDFARYYDQQTFEAIKALSPRPNWADPIAWDFAIEDRADEILYLLSDEHTHVYLAGLKPIRIAFERLFANMHGSEAGWAKTKEKLVEQGRWVELLY
;
A
#
# COMPACT_ATOMS: atom_id res chain seq x y z
N MET A 1 -12.49 -8.57 7.87
CA MET A 1 -11.76 -9.26 8.96
C MET A 1 -11.35 -8.20 9.97
N ARG A 2 -11.58 -8.43 11.27
CA ARG A 2 -11.17 -7.50 12.33
C ARG A 2 -9.73 -7.79 12.74
N LEU A 3 -9.02 -6.79 13.25
CA LEU A 3 -7.62 -6.93 13.66
C LEU A 3 -7.43 -7.99 14.77
N ASP A 4 -8.42 -8.12 15.64
CA ASP A 4 -8.44 -9.07 16.75
C ASP A 4 -8.59 -10.54 16.28
N ASP A 5 -8.99 -10.76 15.03
CA ASP A 5 -9.11 -12.10 14.44
C ASP A 5 -7.74 -12.68 14.04
N TYR A 6 -6.69 -11.85 13.95
CA TYR A 6 -5.36 -12.30 13.55
C TYR A 6 -4.58 -12.85 14.75
N PRO A 7 -3.98 -14.05 14.62
CA PRO A 7 -3.29 -14.68 15.74
C PRO A 7 -2.03 -13.87 16.12
N THR A 8 -1.73 -13.85 17.42
CA THR A 8 -0.53 -13.20 17.96
C THR A 8 0.60 -14.17 18.24
N GLU A 9 0.44 -15.43 17.79
CA GLU A 9 1.40 -16.52 17.86
C GLU A 9 1.36 -17.32 16.53
N PRO A 10 2.47 -17.95 16.09
CA PRO A 10 3.80 -17.85 16.68
C PRO A 10 4.41 -16.47 16.51
N ARG A 11 5.24 -16.06 17.47
CA ARG A 11 6.04 -14.83 17.39
C ARG A 11 7.43 -15.09 16.85
N TYR A 12 7.86 -14.24 15.94
CA TYR A 12 9.23 -14.21 15.44
C TYR A 12 9.93 -12.95 15.92
N VAL A 13 11.24 -13.04 16.11
CA VAL A 13 12.09 -11.87 16.34
C VAL A 13 12.59 -11.38 15.00
N ALA A 14 12.45 -10.09 14.72
CA ALA A 14 13.05 -9.47 13.56
C ALA A 14 14.02 -8.37 13.99
N THR A 15 15.13 -8.22 13.25
CA THR A 15 16.14 -7.19 13.47
C THR A 15 16.02 -6.13 12.37
N VAL A 16 16.04 -4.86 12.75
CA VAL A 16 16.02 -3.75 11.79
C VAL A 16 17.36 -3.67 11.07
N LEU A 17 17.36 -3.92 9.76
CA LEU A 17 18.54 -3.75 8.90
C LEU A 17 18.66 -2.31 8.41
N SER A 18 17.55 -1.67 8.06
CA SER A 18 17.51 -0.27 7.63
C SER A 18 16.21 0.42 8.07
N THR A 19 16.29 1.75 8.19
CA THR A 19 15.17 2.63 8.52
C THR A 19 15.40 3.98 7.83
N GLU A 20 14.64 4.24 6.78
CA GLU A 20 14.84 5.42 5.92
C GLU A 20 13.54 6.22 5.80
N ARG A 21 13.61 7.54 6.00
CA ARG A 21 12.48 8.42 5.67
C ARG A 21 12.38 8.54 4.16
N ILE A 22 11.19 8.23 3.62
CA ILE A 22 10.90 8.24 2.18
C ILE A 22 9.96 9.38 1.77
N THR A 23 9.54 10.21 2.73
CA THR A 23 8.97 11.55 2.47
C THR A 23 10.04 12.62 2.56
N ASP A 24 9.79 13.78 1.96
CA ASP A 24 10.68 14.93 2.12
C ASP A 24 10.78 15.36 3.60
N ASP A 25 11.92 15.92 4.00
CA ASP A 25 12.15 16.35 5.37
C ASP A 25 11.25 17.52 5.79
N THR A 26 10.84 18.35 4.82
CA THR A 26 9.91 19.46 5.02
C THR A 26 8.44 19.03 4.92
N ALA A 27 8.14 17.77 4.61
CA ALA A 27 6.76 17.28 4.59
C ALA A 27 6.22 17.14 6.03
N ASP A 28 4.96 17.51 6.23
CA ASP A 28 4.26 17.36 7.53
C ASP A 28 4.10 15.89 7.95
N VAL A 29 4.17 14.98 6.97
CA VAL A 29 4.03 13.54 7.17
C VAL A 29 5.40 12.87 7.11
N GLU A 30 5.75 12.16 8.18
CA GLU A 30 6.87 11.23 8.19
C GLU A 30 6.38 9.84 7.76
N VAL A 31 6.93 9.35 6.64
CA VAL A 31 6.79 7.94 6.25
C VAL A 31 8.18 7.34 6.13
N ARG A 32 8.35 6.15 6.71
CA ARG A 32 9.60 5.39 6.66
C ARG A 32 9.44 4.07 5.97
N GLU A 33 10.47 3.67 5.23
CA GLU A 33 10.70 2.29 4.86
C GLU A 33 11.60 1.63 5.91
N LEU A 34 11.22 0.42 6.33
CA LEU A 34 12.03 -0.41 7.21
C LEU A 34 12.29 -1.75 6.53
N VAL A 35 13.55 -2.18 6.50
CA VAL A 35 13.95 -3.54 6.11
C VAL A 35 14.25 -4.32 7.37
N LEU A 36 13.60 -5.48 7.51
CA LEU A 36 13.62 -6.31 8.70
C LEU A 36 14.14 -7.71 8.36
N GLU A 37 15.22 -8.14 8.99
CA GLU A 37 15.68 -9.53 8.92
C GLU A 37 14.93 -10.36 9.96
N VAL A 38 14.20 -11.38 9.53
CA VAL A 38 13.49 -12.29 10.43
C VAL A 38 14.45 -13.38 10.92
N ASP A 39 14.61 -13.49 12.23
CA ASP A 39 15.49 -14.47 12.89
C ASP A 39 14.86 -15.87 12.94
N HIS A 40 14.39 -16.34 11.77
CA HIS A 40 13.78 -17.65 11.58
C HIS A 40 13.88 -18.07 10.11
N HIS A 41 14.72 -19.07 9.81
CA HIS A 41 15.01 -19.49 8.43
C HIS A 41 13.79 -19.93 7.61
N ASP A 42 12.79 -20.52 8.27
CA ASP A 42 11.59 -21.02 7.58
C ASP A 42 10.47 -19.97 7.46
N PHE A 43 10.68 -18.73 7.93
CA PHE A 43 9.69 -17.69 7.76
C PHE A 43 9.58 -17.30 6.29
N ASN A 44 8.42 -17.56 5.69
CA ASN A 44 8.17 -17.29 4.28
C ASN A 44 6.99 -16.36 4.15
N PHE A 45 7.04 -15.48 3.16
CA PHE A 45 5.93 -14.60 2.83
C PHE A 45 5.85 -14.44 1.31
N ASP A 46 4.64 -14.15 0.85
CA ASP A 46 4.34 -13.82 -0.54
C ASP A 46 4.06 -12.33 -0.71
N ILE A 47 4.03 -11.88 -1.96
CA ILE A 47 3.69 -10.51 -2.30
C ILE A 47 2.24 -10.20 -1.89
N GLY A 48 2.04 -8.99 -1.37
CA GLY A 48 0.74 -8.52 -0.90
C GLY A 48 0.37 -9.02 0.50
N GLN A 49 1.08 -10.01 1.07
CA GLN A 49 0.86 -10.40 2.45
C GLN A 49 1.25 -9.27 3.41
N SER A 50 0.79 -9.37 4.65
CA SER A 50 1.14 -8.45 5.73
C SER A 50 1.81 -9.19 6.88
N ILE A 51 2.67 -8.50 7.62
CA ILE A 51 3.17 -8.98 8.91
C ILE A 51 2.45 -8.25 10.04
N GLY A 52 2.26 -8.93 11.16
CA GLY A 52 1.87 -8.30 12.41
C GLY A 52 3.09 -7.78 13.16
N VAL A 53 2.97 -6.63 13.80
CA VAL A 53 3.97 -6.11 14.75
C VAL A 53 3.31 -5.99 16.11
N LEU A 54 3.95 -6.57 17.12
CA LEU A 54 3.49 -6.56 18.51
C LEU A 54 4.33 -5.59 19.33
N VAL A 55 3.66 -4.60 19.94
CA VAL A 55 4.29 -3.62 20.82
C VAL A 55 3.66 -3.69 22.21
N LYS A 56 4.48 -3.84 23.24
CA LYS A 56 3.99 -3.78 24.63
C LYS A 56 3.68 -2.34 24.99
N GLY A 57 2.45 -2.08 25.41
CA GLY A 57 2.05 -0.80 25.97
C GLY A 57 2.74 -0.53 27.32
N PRO A 58 2.68 0.71 27.83
CA PRO A 58 3.28 1.05 29.11
C PRO A 58 2.66 0.22 30.24
N LYS A 59 3.49 -0.19 31.21
CA LYS A 59 3.04 -1.00 32.36
C LYS A 59 1.95 -0.30 33.18
N GLU A 60 2.00 1.03 33.23
CA GLU A 60 1.03 1.89 33.94
C GLU A 60 -0.39 1.79 33.36
N PHE A 61 -0.53 1.35 32.11
CA PHE A 61 -1.82 1.12 31.45
C PHE A 61 -2.12 -0.38 31.26
N GLY A 62 -1.60 -1.23 32.15
CA GLY A 62 -1.87 -2.67 32.16
C GLY A 62 -1.01 -3.50 31.21
N GLY A 63 -0.05 -2.89 30.50
CA GLY A 63 0.93 -3.61 29.67
C GLY A 63 0.32 -4.39 28.50
N SER A 64 -0.82 -3.91 27.97
CA SER A 64 -1.51 -4.54 26.85
C SER A 64 -0.60 -4.64 25.61
N VAL A 65 -0.74 -5.72 24.86
CA VAL A 65 0.04 -5.92 23.63
C VAL A 65 -0.75 -5.33 22.46
N HIS A 66 -0.18 -4.31 21.84
CA HIS A 66 -0.71 -3.66 20.66
C HIS A 66 -0.25 -4.42 19.40
N HIS A 67 -1.17 -5.14 18.77
CA HIS A 67 -0.96 -5.81 17.49
C HIS A 67 -1.44 -4.92 16.34
N ARG A 68 -0.62 -4.61 15.33
CA ARG A 68 -0.96 -3.86 14.09
C ARG A 68 -0.38 -4.61 12.88
N LEU A 69 -1.09 -4.59 11.75
CA LEU A 69 -0.63 -5.19 10.50
C LEU A 69 0.07 -4.17 9.59
N TYR A 70 1.10 -4.62 8.89
CA TYR A 70 1.85 -3.84 7.90
C TYR A 70 2.05 -4.68 6.65
N THR A 71 1.61 -4.18 5.51
CA THR A 71 1.74 -4.86 4.22
C THR A 71 3.19 -4.86 3.77
N VAL A 72 3.64 -6.00 3.28
CA VAL A 72 4.98 -6.16 2.74
C VAL A 72 5.10 -5.33 1.46
N ALA A 73 6.18 -4.57 1.37
CA ALA A 73 6.43 -3.59 0.33
C ALA A 73 7.47 -4.04 -0.71
N ASP A 74 8.06 -5.23 -0.56
CA ASP A 74 9.04 -5.80 -1.48
C ASP A 74 8.85 -7.31 -1.70
N THR A 75 9.49 -7.83 -2.75
CA THR A 75 9.54 -9.25 -3.09
C THR A 75 10.50 -10.00 -2.16
N PRO A 76 10.19 -11.25 -1.76
CA PRO A 76 11.13 -12.06 -0.98
C PRO A 76 12.44 -12.25 -1.76
N LEU A 77 13.56 -12.16 -1.04
CA LEU A 77 14.87 -12.47 -1.60
C LEU A 77 15.04 -13.99 -1.79
N PRO A 78 15.85 -14.44 -2.78
CA PRO A 78 16.27 -15.83 -2.88
C PRO A 78 16.87 -16.34 -1.56
N ARG A 79 16.46 -17.53 -1.11
CA ARG A 79 16.90 -18.11 0.18
C ARG A 79 18.41 -18.26 0.32
N GLU A 80 19.12 -18.39 -0.80
CA GLU A 80 20.58 -18.52 -0.83
C GLU A 80 21.30 -17.25 -0.33
N LEU A 81 20.60 -16.12 -0.27
CA LEU A 81 21.15 -14.83 0.16
C LEU A 81 21.10 -14.60 1.68
N GLY A 82 20.49 -15.51 2.46
CA GLY A 82 20.51 -15.45 3.91
C GLY A 82 19.13 -15.63 4.55
N LYS A 83 18.91 -14.93 5.67
CA LYS A 83 17.64 -14.97 6.40
C LYS A 83 16.56 -14.17 5.65
N PRO A 84 15.27 -14.46 5.88
CA PRO A 84 14.19 -13.73 5.23
C PRO A 84 14.23 -12.24 5.56
N GLU A 85 14.20 -11.39 4.53
CA GLU A 85 14.11 -9.94 4.66
C GLU A 85 12.70 -9.46 4.29
N VAL A 86 12.05 -8.75 5.21
CA VAL A 86 10.73 -8.17 5.02
C VAL A 86 10.86 -6.66 4.99
N THR A 87 10.40 -6.03 3.91
CA THR A 87 10.31 -4.57 3.81
C THR A 87 8.89 -4.12 4.14
N ILE A 88 8.74 -3.12 5.02
CA ILE A 88 7.46 -2.50 5.33
C ILE A 88 7.54 -0.97 5.21
N VAL A 89 6.39 -0.35 4.93
CA VAL A 89 6.25 1.11 4.89
C VAL A 89 5.35 1.58 6.00
N VAL A 90 5.83 2.52 6.81
CA VAL A 90 5.16 2.98 8.03
C VAL A 90 5.01 4.48 7.99
N ARG A 91 3.77 4.97 7.99
CA ARG A 91 3.46 6.37 8.27
C ARG A 91 3.41 6.58 9.77
N ARG A 92 4.10 7.61 10.29
CA ARG A 92 3.93 8.04 11.69
C ARG A 92 2.51 8.61 11.86
N CYS A 93 1.72 8.01 12.74
CA CYS A 93 0.34 8.43 12.98
C CYS A 93 0.24 9.16 14.31
N ASN A 94 -0.23 10.39 14.26
CA ASN A 94 -0.69 11.16 15.41
C ASN A 94 -2.04 11.76 15.03
N TYR A 95 -2.99 11.77 15.96
CA TYR A 95 -4.26 12.48 15.76
C TYR A 95 -4.49 13.45 16.92
N ILE A 96 -5.18 14.54 16.64
CA ILE A 96 -5.67 15.47 17.65
C ILE A 96 -7.15 15.15 17.81
N ASP A 97 -7.58 14.94 19.04
CA ASP A 97 -9.00 14.76 19.33
C ASP A 97 -9.71 16.11 19.21
N ASP A 98 -10.73 16.19 18.36
CA ASP A 98 -11.39 17.46 18.01
C ASP A 98 -12.12 18.09 19.20
N TYR A 99 -12.47 17.32 20.23
CA TYR A 99 -13.21 17.79 21.40
C TYR A 99 -12.28 18.26 22.53
N SER A 100 -11.29 17.44 22.87
CA SER A 100 -10.35 17.71 23.97
C SER A 100 -9.12 18.51 23.53
N GLY A 101 -8.79 18.51 22.23
CA GLY A 101 -7.55 19.07 21.70
C GLY A 101 -6.31 18.23 22.05
N GLU A 102 -6.48 17.06 22.68
CA GLU A 102 -5.37 16.21 23.09
C GLU A 102 -4.75 15.52 21.86
N LYS A 103 -3.41 15.51 21.82
CA LYS A 103 -2.66 14.78 20.80
C LYS A 103 -2.44 13.34 21.22
N TYR A 104 -3.06 12.42 20.50
CA TYR A 104 -2.85 10.99 20.64
C TYR A 104 -1.74 10.50 19.71
N VAL A 105 -0.77 9.81 20.31
CA VAL A 105 0.41 9.29 19.61
C VAL A 105 0.17 7.81 19.30
N GLY A 106 0.20 7.44 18.01
CA GLY A 106 -0.02 6.05 17.59
C GLY A 106 1.10 5.13 18.07
N THR A 107 0.78 4.14 18.91
CA THR A 107 1.78 3.27 19.56
C THR A 107 2.71 2.58 18.57
N ASN A 108 2.19 1.75 17.66
CA ASN A 108 3.03 0.93 16.77
C ASN A 108 3.73 1.74 15.69
N SER A 109 3.07 2.76 15.12
CA SER A 109 3.68 3.56 14.05
C SER A 109 4.82 4.43 14.58
N ASN A 110 4.66 5.06 15.75
CA ASN A 110 5.77 5.79 16.39
C ASN A 110 6.86 4.82 16.86
N TYR A 111 6.48 3.69 17.48
CA TYR A 111 7.43 2.64 17.85
C TYR A 111 8.31 2.24 16.66
N LEU A 112 7.73 1.96 15.49
CA LEU A 112 8.49 1.58 14.30
C LEU A 112 9.30 2.74 13.72
N CYS A 113 8.73 3.94 13.63
CA CYS A 113 9.45 5.09 13.05
C CYS A 113 10.66 5.51 13.91
N ASP A 114 10.64 5.23 15.21
CA ASP A 114 11.74 5.52 16.14
C ASP A 114 12.79 4.40 16.22
N ARG A 115 12.61 3.29 15.48
CA ARG A 115 13.59 2.20 15.45
C ARG A 115 14.86 2.61 14.73
N LYS A 116 15.97 2.09 15.23
CA LYS A 116 17.31 2.21 14.66
C LYS A 116 17.80 0.88 14.14
N VAL A 117 18.79 0.92 13.26
CA VAL A 117 19.50 -0.29 12.80
C VAL A 117 20.01 -1.09 13.99
N GLY A 118 19.76 -2.40 13.96
CA GLY A 118 20.10 -3.34 15.04
C GLY A 118 19.00 -3.50 16.12
N ASP A 119 17.98 -2.63 16.16
CA ASP A 119 16.86 -2.82 17.09
C ASP A 119 16.10 -4.11 16.76
N LYS A 120 15.60 -4.77 17.80
CA LYS A 120 14.78 -5.98 17.67
C LYS A 120 13.30 -5.68 17.90
N LEU A 121 12.44 -6.34 17.14
CA LEU A 121 10.99 -6.26 17.26
C LEU A 121 10.33 -7.63 17.19
N SER A 122 9.12 -7.73 17.75
CA SER A 122 8.32 -8.95 17.72
C SER A 122 7.31 -8.87 16.58
N ILE A 123 7.40 -9.81 15.65
CA ILE A 123 6.46 -9.94 14.53
C ILE A 123 5.63 -11.22 14.60
N THR A 124 4.54 -11.24 13.84
CA THR A 124 3.66 -12.40 13.62
C THR A 124 3.25 -12.47 12.15
N GLY A 125 2.72 -13.61 11.72
CA GLY A 125 2.27 -13.85 10.34
C GLY A 125 3.20 -14.77 9.55
N PRO A 126 3.24 -14.65 8.21
CA PRO A 126 2.53 -13.64 7.41
C PRO A 126 1.00 -13.83 7.42
N PHE A 127 0.28 -12.78 7.01
CA PHE A 127 -1.19 -12.73 7.03
C PHE A 127 -1.76 -12.21 5.72
N GLY A 128 -2.87 -12.83 5.31
CA GLY A 128 -3.64 -12.41 4.14
C GLY A 128 -2.87 -12.55 2.83
N MET A 129 -3.57 -12.37 1.71
CA MET A 129 -3.00 -12.18 0.38
C MET A 129 -4.06 -11.48 -0.48
N PRO A 130 -4.21 -10.14 -0.37
CA PRO A 130 -5.28 -9.43 -1.06
C PRO A 130 -5.03 -9.37 -2.57
N PHE A 131 -3.79 -9.12 -3.00
CA PHE A 131 -3.51 -8.89 -4.42
C PHE A 131 -2.74 -10.06 -5.01
N LYS A 132 -3.38 -10.78 -5.92
CA LYS A 132 -2.76 -11.87 -6.67
C LYS A 132 -2.22 -11.33 -7.99
N VAL A 133 -1.18 -11.95 -8.52
CA VAL A 133 -0.80 -11.72 -9.91
C VAL A 133 -1.62 -12.71 -10.74
N PRO A 134 -2.40 -12.25 -11.73
CA PRO A 134 -3.10 -13.17 -12.63
C PRO A 134 -2.11 -14.05 -13.38
N ASP A 135 -2.46 -15.33 -13.59
CA ASP A 135 -1.62 -16.27 -14.34
C ASP A 135 -1.54 -15.89 -15.84
N ASP A 136 -2.60 -15.28 -16.37
CA ASP A 136 -2.64 -14.78 -17.74
C ASP A 136 -1.88 -13.45 -17.86
N LYS A 137 -0.73 -13.50 -18.56
CA LYS A 137 0.12 -12.32 -18.81
C LYS A 137 -0.54 -11.24 -19.67
N LYS A 138 -1.69 -11.53 -20.28
CA LYS A 138 -2.51 -10.56 -21.04
C LYS A 138 -3.52 -9.84 -20.17
N ALA A 139 -3.67 -10.24 -18.90
CA ALA A 139 -4.55 -9.56 -17.97
C ALA A 139 -4.10 -8.10 -17.76
N ASN A 140 -5.06 -7.18 -17.74
CA ASN A 140 -4.78 -5.80 -17.38
C ASN A 140 -4.84 -5.65 -15.85
N LEU A 141 -4.06 -4.72 -15.30
CA LEU A 141 -4.03 -4.37 -13.89
C LEU A 141 -4.27 -2.88 -13.72
N LEU A 142 -5.37 -2.53 -13.05
CA LEU A 142 -5.65 -1.17 -12.59
C LEU A 142 -5.38 -1.10 -11.08
N LEU A 143 -4.26 -0.50 -10.72
CA LEU A 143 -3.76 -0.40 -9.35
C LEU A 143 -4.05 0.99 -8.81
N ILE A 144 -4.79 1.09 -7.70
CA ILE A 144 -5.29 2.34 -7.14
C ILE A 144 -4.71 2.52 -5.73
N GLY A 145 -3.72 3.40 -5.60
CA GLY A 145 -2.98 3.62 -4.36
C GLY A 145 -3.11 5.04 -3.81
N LEU A 146 -3.14 5.16 -2.48
CA LEU A 146 -2.99 6.44 -1.77
C LEU A 146 -2.09 6.27 -0.55
N GLY A 147 -1.10 7.14 -0.39
CA GLY A 147 -0.16 7.12 0.73
C GLY A 147 0.54 5.75 0.86
N THR A 148 0.51 5.16 2.06
CA THR A 148 1.09 3.83 2.35
C THR A 148 0.40 2.67 1.63
N GLY A 149 -0.75 2.91 0.99
CA GLY A 149 -1.39 1.95 0.08
C GLY A 149 -0.54 1.60 -1.15
N ILE A 150 0.53 2.35 -1.42
CA ILE A 150 1.48 2.03 -2.49
C ILE A 150 2.33 0.78 -2.21
N ALA A 151 2.53 0.41 -0.93
CA ALA A 151 3.41 -0.68 -0.51
C ALA A 151 3.12 -2.00 -1.26
N PRO A 152 1.87 -2.52 -1.28
CA PRO A 152 1.57 -3.72 -2.05
C PRO A 152 1.84 -3.56 -3.56
N PHE A 153 1.58 -2.39 -4.14
CA PHE A 153 1.77 -2.18 -5.58
C PHE A 153 3.24 -2.07 -5.97
N ARG A 154 4.08 -1.52 -5.09
CA ARG A 154 5.54 -1.56 -5.27
C ARG A 154 6.03 -3.00 -5.40
N ALA A 155 5.64 -3.87 -4.47
CA ALA A 155 6.02 -5.28 -4.49
C ALA A 155 5.44 -6.00 -5.73
N LEU A 156 4.17 -5.76 -6.05
CA LEU A 156 3.46 -6.37 -7.17
C LEU A 156 4.10 -6.00 -8.52
N ILE A 157 4.33 -4.71 -8.77
CA ILE A 157 4.94 -4.21 -10.01
C ILE A 157 6.36 -4.75 -10.14
N LYS A 158 7.15 -4.74 -9.06
CA LYS A 158 8.50 -5.33 -9.08
C LYS A 158 8.46 -6.80 -9.46
N HIS A 159 7.55 -7.57 -8.87
CA HIS A 159 7.41 -8.99 -9.18
C HIS A 159 7.00 -9.26 -10.63
N ILE A 160 6.03 -8.50 -11.15
CA ILE A 160 5.58 -8.62 -12.54
C ILE A 160 6.77 -8.45 -13.50
N TYR A 161 7.57 -7.40 -13.33
CA TYR A 161 8.65 -7.10 -14.27
C TYR A 161 9.96 -7.84 -13.99
N THR A 162 10.19 -8.32 -12.77
CA THR A 162 11.45 -9.01 -12.40
C THR A 162 11.33 -10.52 -12.39
N ASN A 163 10.20 -11.06 -11.91
CA ASN A 163 10.04 -12.50 -11.69
C ASN A 163 9.12 -13.16 -12.71
N VAL A 164 8.02 -12.49 -13.11
CA VAL A 164 7.10 -13.03 -14.11
C VAL A 164 7.64 -12.81 -15.52
N GLY A 165 8.08 -11.58 -15.81
CA GLY A 165 8.62 -11.17 -17.11
C GLY A 165 7.57 -11.22 -18.24
N ASP A 166 7.89 -10.59 -19.37
CA ASP A 166 7.08 -10.64 -20.61
C ASP A 166 5.59 -10.36 -20.39
N TRP A 167 5.27 -9.40 -19.51
CA TRP A 167 3.88 -9.01 -19.25
C TRP A 167 3.32 -8.23 -20.45
N GLU A 168 2.19 -8.69 -21.00
CA GLU A 168 1.59 -8.14 -22.23
C GLU A 168 0.40 -7.20 -21.93
N GLY A 169 -0.33 -7.45 -20.84
CA GLY A 169 -1.47 -6.64 -20.44
C GLY A 169 -1.06 -5.28 -19.87
N LYS A 170 -1.97 -4.31 -19.89
CA LYS A 170 -1.69 -2.96 -19.37
C LYS A 170 -1.58 -2.98 -17.85
N VAL A 171 -0.54 -2.36 -17.30
CA VAL A 171 -0.40 -2.08 -15.87
C VAL A 171 -0.52 -0.56 -15.67
N ARG A 172 -1.65 -0.13 -15.11
CA ARG A 172 -1.95 1.29 -14.81
C ARG A 172 -1.95 1.50 -13.31
N LEU A 173 -1.06 2.36 -12.82
CA LEU A 173 -1.02 2.78 -11.42
C LEU A 173 -1.66 4.17 -11.29
N LEU A 174 -2.85 4.25 -10.72
CA LEU A 174 -3.46 5.51 -10.26
C LEU A 174 -2.93 5.79 -8.85
N TYR A 175 -2.01 6.73 -8.73
CA TYR A 175 -1.38 7.06 -7.44
C TYR A 175 -1.59 8.52 -7.06
N GLY A 176 -2.28 8.70 -5.93
CA GLY A 176 -2.65 10.01 -5.42
C GLY A 176 -1.82 10.39 -4.19
N ALA A 177 -1.61 11.69 -4.00
CA ALA A 177 -1.15 12.27 -2.75
C ALA A 177 -1.70 13.68 -2.56
N HIS A 178 -1.73 14.21 -1.33
CA HIS A 178 -2.13 15.62 -1.13
C HIS A 178 -1.09 16.54 -1.78
N SER A 179 0.18 16.35 -1.44
CA SER A 179 1.31 17.07 -2.05
C SER A 179 2.26 16.12 -2.79
N GLY A 180 3.06 16.67 -3.71
CA GLY A 180 4.11 15.91 -4.39
C GLY A 180 5.17 15.32 -3.44
N LEU A 181 5.35 15.95 -2.26
CA LEU A 181 6.26 15.49 -1.21
C LEU A 181 5.81 14.15 -0.58
N GLU A 182 4.53 13.83 -0.71
CA GLU A 182 3.90 12.61 -0.17
C GLU A 182 3.76 11.49 -1.21
N LEU A 183 4.21 11.70 -2.47
CA LEU A 183 4.24 10.66 -3.50
C LEU A 183 5.39 9.66 -3.24
N LEU A 184 5.17 8.74 -2.30
CA LEU A 184 6.13 7.71 -1.94
C LEU A 184 6.57 6.91 -3.18
N TYR A 185 7.88 6.68 -3.32
CA TYR A 185 8.49 5.99 -4.46
C TYR A 185 8.32 6.66 -5.84
N MET A 186 7.82 7.90 -5.88
CA MET A 186 7.70 8.72 -7.09
C MET A 186 8.10 10.19 -6.82
N ASN A 187 8.99 10.39 -5.85
CA ASN A 187 9.50 11.70 -5.41
C ASN A 187 11.04 11.74 -5.48
N ASP A 188 11.62 12.90 -5.14
CA ASP A 188 13.07 13.10 -5.22
C ASP A 188 13.86 12.29 -4.18
N LYS A 189 13.23 11.93 -3.06
CA LYS A 189 13.84 11.07 -2.03
C LYS A 189 13.98 9.64 -2.53
N ARG A 190 12.97 9.14 -3.23
CA ARG A 190 12.94 7.77 -3.76
C ARG A 190 12.00 7.65 -4.95
N ASN A 191 12.51 7.09 -6.04
CA ASN A 191 11.76 6.93 -7.29
C ASN A 191 11.93 5.51 -7.87
N ASP A 192 11.38 4.51 -7.19
CA ASP A 192 11.51 3.11 -7.58
C ASP A 192 10.77 2.81 -8.89
N PHE A 193 9.66 3.52 -9.17
CA PHE A 193 8.85 3.30 -10.37
C PHE A 193 9.50 3.81 -11.65
N ALA A 194 10.49 4.71 -11.57
CA ALA A 194 11.25 5.16 -12.74
C ALA A 194 11.94 4.01 -13.49
N ARG A 195 12.21 2.89 -12.80
CA ARG A 195 12.84 1.70 -13.38
C ARG A 195 11.96 0.95 -14.38
N TYR A 196 10.66 1.25 -14.43
CA TYR A 196 9.71 0.54 -15.27
C TYR A 196 9.10 1.42 -16.36
N TYR A 197 9.55 2.68 -16.51
CA TYR A 197 9.03 3.57 -17.56
C TYR A 197 9.46 3.15 -18.99
N ASP A 198 10.43 2.26 -19.12
CA ASP A 198 10.80 1.60 -20.37
C ASP A 198 9.89 0.40 -20.70
N GLN A 199 9.12 -0.09 -19.73
CA GLN A 199 8.14 -1.16 -19.94
C GLN A 199 6.94 -0.59 -20.69
N GLN A 200 6.72 -1.06 -21.92
CA GLN A 200 5.63 -0.59 -22.78
C GLN A 200 4.23 -0.75 -22.15
N THR A 201 4.09 -1.71 -21.23
CA THR A 201 2.84 -2.03 -20.55
C THR A 201 2.60 -1.20 -19.30
N PHE A 202 3.61 -0.53 -18.74
CA PHE A 202 3.48 0.23 -17.50
C PHE A 202 3.20 1.73 -17.73
N GLU A 203 2.23 2.27 -17.01
CA GLU A 203 2.06 3.72 -16.86
C GLU A 203 1.59 4.05 -15.45
N ALA A 204 2.15 5.11 -14.87
CA ALA A 204 1.74 5.64 -13.58
C ALA A 204 1.12 7.03 -13.74
N ILE A 205 -0.16 7.14 -13.38
CA ILE A 205 -0.96 8.35 -13.45
C ILE A 205 -1.02 8.96 -12.05
N LYS A 206 -0.43 10.15 -11.92
CA LYS A 206 -0.30 10.86 -10.65
C LYS A 206 -1.47 11.82 -10.48
N ALA A 207 -2.08 11.83 -9.31
CA ALA A 207 -3.07 12.83 -8.93
C ALA A 207 -2.64 13.58 -7.68
N LEU A 208 -2.76 14.91 -7.71
CA LEU A 208 -2.39 15.79 -6.59
C LEU A 208 -3.57 16.68 -6.20
N SER A 209 -3.52 17.20 -4.97
CA SER A 209 -4.40 18.32 -4.60
C SER A 209 -3.96 19.58 -5.37
N PRO A 210 -4.89 20.35 -5.96
CA PRO A 210 -4.55 21.60 -6.63
C PRO A 210 -4.09 22.68 -5.65
N ARG A 211 -4.56 22.62 -4.39
CA ARG A 211 -4.20 23.54 -3.31
C ARG A 211 -3.93 22.74 -2.03
N PRO A 212 -2.78 22.03 -1.95
CA PRO A 212 -2.49 21.10 -0.85
C PRO A 212 -2.52 21.77 0.51
N ASN A 213 -2.04 23.01 0.61
CA ASN A 213 -2.01 23.75 1.87
C ASN A 213 -3.43 24.01 2.41
N TRP A 214 -4.44 24.15 1.54
CA TRP A 214 -5.83 24.45 1.95
C TRP A 214 -6.66 23.18 2.16
N ALA A 215 -6.00 22.01 2.26
CA ALA A 215 -6.63 20.71 2.45
C ALA A 215 -7.68 20.36 1.38
N ASP A 216 -7.53 20.92 0.17
CA ASP A 216 -8.36 20.55 -0.97
C ASP A 216 -8.18 19.06 -1.29
N PRO A 217 -9.24 18.35 -1.73
CA PRO A 217 -9.14 16.96 -2.13
C PRO A 217 -8.24 16.79 -3.35
N ILE A 218 -7.74 15.57 -3.53
CA ILE A 218 -6.97 15.16 -4.71
C ILE A 218 -7.85 15.30 -5.96
N ALA A 219 -7.35 16.00 -6.98
CA ALA A 219 -8.07 16.25 -8.22
C ALA A 219 -7.95 15.05 -9.19
N TRP A 220 -8.64 13.95 -8.85
CA TRP A 220 -8.63 12.74 -9.68
C TRP A 220 -9.20 12.96 -11.07
N ASP A 221 -10.34 13.67 -11.18
CA ASP A 221 -10.99 13.93 -12.47
C ASP A 221 -10.04 14.60 -13.47
N PHE A 222 -9.25 15.59 -13.01
CA PHE A 222 -8.23 16.25 -13.82
C PHE A 222 -7.07 15.31 -14.18
N ALA A 223 -6.60 14.52 -13.22
CA ALA A 223 -5.46 13.62 -13.42
C ALA A 223 -5.74 12.51 -14.45
N ILE A 224 -7.02 12.13 -14.62
CA ILE A 224 -7.41 11.06 -15.53
C ILE A 224 -8.09 11.55 -16.80
N GLU A 225 -8.24 12.85 -17.02
CA GLU A 225 -9.01 13.42 -18.14
C GLU A 225 -8.56 12.84 -19.49
N ASP A 226 -7.25 12.89 -19.78
CA ASP A 226 -6.63 12.35 -21.00
C ASP A 226 -6.60 10.80 -21.07
N ARG A 227 -7.11 10.12 -20.04
CA ARG A 227 -7.12 8.65 -19.91
C ARG A 227 -8.50 8.11 -19.57
N ALA A 228 -9.54 8.96 -19.56
CA ALA A 228 -10.86 8.58 -19.10
C ALA A 228 -11.43 7.39 -19.89
N ASP A 229 -11.31 7.43 -21.22
CA ASP A 229 -11.74 6.35 -22.12
C ASP A 229 -10.96 5.05 -21.88
N GLU A 230 -9.65 5.16 -21.64
CA GLU A 230 -8.81 3.99 -21.33
C GLU A 230 -9.23 3.36 -20.00
N ILE A 231 -9.44 4.15 -18.96
CA ILE A 231 -9.85 3.65 -17.65
C ILE A 231 -11.26 3.04 -17.73
N LEU A 232 -12.19 3.66 -18.46
CA LEU A 232 -13.52 3.10 -18.71
C LEU A 232 -13.44 1.75 -19.44
N TYR A 233 -12.57 1.65 -20.46
CA TYR A 233 -12.29 0.39 -21.14
C TYR A 233 -11.74 -0.65 -20.16
N LEU A 234 -10.74 -0.30 -19.37
CA LEU A 234 -10.14 -1.20 -18.38
C LEU A 234 -11.19 -1.71 -17.37
N LEU A 235 -12.04 -0.83 -16.84
CA LEU A 235 -13.09 -1.21 -15.89
C LEU A 235 -14.14 -2.17 -16.51
N SER A 236 -14.34 -2.09 -17.83
CA SER A 236 -15.34 -2.90 -18.55
C SER A 236 -14.77 -4.22 -19.10
N ASP A 237 -13.47 -4.26 -19.37
CA ASP A 237 -12.78 -5.41 -19.96
C ASP A 237 -12.78 -6.63 -19.03
N GLU A 238 -12.99 -7.82 -19.60
CA GLU A 238 -13.16 -9.06 -18.83
C GLU A 238 -11.85 -9.62 -18.28
N HIS A 239 -10.71 -9.16 -18.80
CA HIS A 239 -9.37 -9.58 -18.39
C HIS A 239 -8.71 -8.60 -17.41
N THR A 240 -9.37 -7.48 -17.08
CA THR A 240 -8.83 -6.51 -16.12
C THR A 240 -9.06 -6.92 -14.67
N HIS A 241 -8.04 -6.80 -13.84
CA HIS A 241 -8.15 -6.83 -12.39
C HIS A 241 -7.92 -5.42 -11.83
N VAL A 242 -8.75 -5.05 -10.85
CA VAL A 242 -8.73 -3.74 -10.20
C VAL A 242 -8.40 -3.93 -8.73
N TYR A 243 -7.29 -3.34 -8.30
CA TYR A 243 -6.79 -3.45 -6.94
C TYR A 243 -6.72 -2.07 -6.30
N LEU A 244 -7.32 -1.94 -5.13
CA LEU A 244 -7.38 -0.67 -4.41
C LEU A 244 -6.80 -0.81 -3.01
N ALA A 245 -5.84 0.05 -2.66
CA ALA A 245 -5.16 0.02 -1.36
C ALA A 245 -4.98 1.42 -0.77
N GLY A 246 -5.30 1.58 0.50
CA GLY A 246 -5.14 2.85 1.21
C GLY A 246 -6.08 3.02 2.40
N LEU A 247 -6.20 4.26 2.88
CA LEU A 247 -7.15 4.60 3.94
C LEU A 247 -8.59 4.54 3.43
N LYS A 248 -9.53 4.11 4.28
CA LYS A 248 -10.96 3.97 3.93
C LYS A 248 -11.58 5.09 3.08
N PRO A 249 -11.29 6.39 3.28
CA PRO A 249 -11.85 7.47 2.45
C PRO A 249 -11.54 7.37 0.96
N ILE A 250 -10.45 6.67 0.57
CA ILE A 250 -10.10 6.47 -0.84
C ILE A 250 -11.24 5.76 -1.60
N ARG A 251 -11.95 4.82 -0.95
CA ARG A 251 -13.08 4.12 -1.56
C ARG A 251 -14.12 5.12 -2.01
N ILE A 252 -14.54 6.02 -1.11
CA ILE A 252 -15.59 7.00 -1.39
C ILE A 252 -15.20 7.91 -2.58
N ALA A 253 -13.93 8.32 -2.65
CA ALA A 253 -13.43 9.13 -3.76
C ALA A 253 -13.56 8.38 -5.11
N PHE A 254 -13.15 7.12 -5.16
CA PHE A 254 -13.20 6.31 -6.39
C PHE A 254 -14.60 5.83 -6.76
N GLU A 255 -15.50 5.58 -5.79
CA GLU A 255 -16.92 5.33 -6.08
C GLU A 255 -17.53 6.51 -6.84
N ARG A 256 -17.25 7.74 -6.39
CA ARG A 256 -17.74 8.96 -7.04
C ARG A 256 -17.11 9.16 -8.41
N LEU A 257 -15.79 9.01 -8.51
CA LEU A 257 -15.05 9.13 -9.77
C LEU A 257 -15.61 8.18 -10.83
N PHE A 258 -15.74 6.89 -10.49
CA PHE A 258 -16.20 5.89 -11.43
C PHE A 258 -17.70 6.02 -11.74
N ALA A 259 -18.53 6.43 -10.78
CA ALA A 259 -19.93 6.78 -11.05
C ALA A 259 -20.06 7.93 -12.05
N ASN A 260 -19.25 8.99 -11.90
CA ASN A 260 -19.21 10.11 -12.84
C ASN A 260 -18.79 9.65 -14.24
N MET A 261 -17.74 8.83 -14.35
CA MET A 261 -17.29 8.28 -15.63
C MET A 261 -18.34 7.38 -16.29
N HIS A 262 -19.12 6.62 -15.52
CA HIS A 262 -20.24 5.81 -16.03
C HIS A 262 -21.53 6.63 -16.25
N GLY A 263 -21.51 7.94 -15.99
CA GLY A 263 -22.68 8.82 -16.07
C GLY A 263 -23.78 8.57 -15.03
N SER A 264 -23.60 7.58 -14.14
CA SER A 264 -24.55 7.25 -13.07
C SER A 264 -23.94 6.31 -12.02
N GLU A 265 -24.42 6.42 -10.78
CA GLU A 265 -24.08 5.47 -9.70
C GLU A 265 -24.54 4.05 -10.04
N ALA A 266 -25.71 3.90 -10.66
CA ALA A 266 -26.25 2.60 -11.05
C ALA A 266 -25.39 1.90 -12.13
N GLY A 267 -24.87 2.66 -13.10
CA GLY A 267 -23.97 2.15 -14.14
C GLY A 267 -22.68 1.60 -13.52
N TRP A 268 -22.05 2.38 -12.64
CA TRP A 268 -20.85 1.95 -11.94
C TRP A 268 -21.11 0.76 -11.02
N ALA A 269 -22.20 0.77 -10.23
CA ALA A 269 -22.54 -0.33 -9.33
C ALA A 269 -22.64 -1.68 -10.08
N LYS A 270 -23.25 -1.69 -11.27
CA LYS A 270 -23.34 -2.88 -12.13
C LYS A 270 -21.96 -3.37 -12.59
N THR A 271 -21.08 -2.46 -13.03
CA THR A 271 -19.71 -2.80 -13.43
C THR A 271 -18.92 -3.36 -12.25
N LYS A 272 -19.01 -2.70 -11.09
CA LYS A 272 -18.34 -3.12 -9.85
C LYS A 272 -18.81 -4.48 -9.38
N GLU A 273 -20.12 -4.73 -9.38
CA GLU A 273 -20.70 -6.02 -9.00
C GLU A 273 -20.13 -7.14 -9.85
N LYS A 274 -20.08 -6.99 -11.19
CA LYS A 274 -19.44 -7.95 -12.10
C LYS A 274 -17.97 -8.20 -11.74
N LEU A 275 -17.20 -7.14 -11.46
CA LEU A 275 -15.80 -7.28 -11.07
C LEU A 275 -15.64 -8.03 -9.74
N VAL A 276 -16.49 -7.77 -8.76
CA VAL A 276 -16.47 -8.42 -7.44
C VAL A 276 -16.88 -9.89 -7.54
N GLU A 277 -17.97 -10.20 -8.23
CA GLU A 277 -18.46 -11.58 -8.44
C GLU A 277 -17.42 -12.45 -9.14
N GLN A 278 -16.65 -11.87 -10.05
CA GLN A 278 -15.59 -12.56 -10.79
C GLN A 278 -14.24 -12.55 -10.06
N GLY A 279 -14.16 -12.00 -8.84
CA GLY A 279 -12.92 -11.93 -8.06
C GLY A 279 -11.86 -10.99 -8.64
N ARG A 280 -12.25 -10.09 -9.55
CA ARG A 280 -11.38 -9.15 -10.25
C ARG A 280 -11.28 -7.78 -9.57
N TRP A 281 -12.17 -7.47 -8.62
CA TRP A 281 -12.06 -6.29 -7.76
C TRP A 281 -11.63 -6.67 -6.35
N VAL A 282 -10.46 -6.20 -5.92
CA VAL A 282 -9.94 -6.47 -4.56
C VAL A 282 -9.51 -5.19 -3.87
N GLU A 283 -9.85 -5.08 -2.58
CA GLU A 283 -9.58 -3.90 -1.76
C GLU A 283 -8.79 -4.28 -0.50
N LEU A 284 -7.79 -3.47 -0.18
CA LEU A 284 -7.08 -3.48 1.09
C LEU A 284 -7.22 -2.10 1.74
N LEU A 285 -8.23 -1.96 2.61
CA LEU A 285 -8.55 -0.71 3.28
C LEU A 285 -8.33 -0.80 4.79
N TYR A 286 -7.79 0.27 5.36
CA TYR A 286 -7.57 0.43 6.81
C TYR A 286 -8.15 1.74 7.33
#